data_AF-A0A2V8EAC0-F1
#
_entry.id   AF-A0A2V8EAC0-F1
#
_cell.length_a   1.000
_cell.length_b   1.000
_cell.length_c   1.000
_cell.angle_alpha   90.00
_cell.angle_beta   90.00
_cell.angle_gamma   90.00
#
_symmetry.space_group_name_H-M   'P 1'
#
loop_
_entity.id
_entity.type
_entity.pdbx_description
1 polymer ?
#
loop_
_entity_poly.entity_id
_entity_poly.type
_entity_poly.pdbx_seq_one_letter_code
_entity_poly.pdbx_strand_id
1 'polypeptide(L)'
;MVVRFLAPWRVENMETATAVIAALERAPSVVVPLVREVPAATLKRRPAPNKWSAHEHACHLAVVHRLFFDRLDQILASPSPIITPYDPGQSDPDDLLLKMDLDDSLRKYVDDRSRLVARVRTLSERTSCFATSPCTISSMPIASKSCS
;
A
#
# COMPACT_ATOMS: atom_id res chain seq x y z
N MET A 1 -11.49 -13.91 18.45
CA MET A 1 -12.58 -13.13 17.82
C MET A 1 -12.29 -13.09 16.32
N VAL A 2 -12.95 -13.95 15.55
CA VAL A 2 -12.74 -14.07 14.10
C VAL A 2 -13.61 -13.02 13.43
N VAL A 3 -13.00 -12.00 12.83
CA VAL A 3 -13.73 -10.99 12.07
C VAL A 3 -14.16 -11.63 10.75
N ARG A 4 -15.39 -12.13 10.71
CA ARG A 4 -16.02 -12.67 9.52
C ARG A 4 -16.54 -11.49 8.70
N PHE A 5 -15.82 -11.12 7.64
CA PHE A 5 -16.27 -10.09 6.71
C PHE A 5 -17.52 -10.57 5.95
N LEU A 6 -18.69 -10.06 6.36
CA LEU A 6 -19.95 -10.17 5.63
C LEU A 6 -20.29 -8.79 5.02
N ALA A 7 -19.80 -8.52 3.81
CA ALA A 7 -20.38 -7.55 2.88
C ALA A 7 -19.81 -7.78 1.46
N PRO A 8 -20.64 -7.65 0.41
CA PRO A 8 -20.27 -7.96 -0.97
C PRO A 8 -19.51 -6.78 -1.59
N TRP A 9 -18.23 -6.63 -1.27
CA TRP A 9 -17.35 -5.81 -2.11
C TRP A 9 -17.06 -6.58 -3.39
N ARG A 10 -17.99 -6.51 -4.36
CA ARG A 10 -17.64 -6.79 -5.75
C ARG A 10 -16.75 -5.63 -6.18
N VAL A 11 -15.43 -5.84 -6.14
CA VAL A 11 -14.48 -4.97 -6.85
C VAL A 11 -14.88 -5.05 -8.31
N GLU A 12 -15.53 -4.02 -8.83
CA GLU A 12 -15.74 -3.91 -10.27
C GLU A 12 -14.36 -3.76 -10.91
N ASN A 13 -14.08 -4.72 -11.81
CA ASN A 13 -12.82 -5.09 -12.46
C ASN A 13 -11.88 -3.92 -12.82
N MET A 14 -10.58 -4.25 -12.95
CA MET A 14 -9.43 -3.50 -13.52
C MET A 14 -9.50 -1.96 -13.66
N GLU A 15 -10.55 -1.37 -14.24
CA GLU A 15 -10.77 0.09 -14.28
C GLU A 15 -10.69 0.74 -12.90
N THR A 16 -11.32 0.13 -11.88
CA THR A 16 -11.22 0.61 -10.48
C THR A 16 -9.77 0.56 -9.99
N ALA A 17 -9.05 -0.52 -10.30
CA ALA A 17 -7.65 -0.67 -9.90
C ALA A 17 -6.75 0.37 -10.60
N THR A 18 -6.96 0.61 -11.89
CA THR A 18 -6.25 1.65 -12.65
C THR A 18 -6.52 3.04 -12.09
N ALA A 19 -7.78 3.36 -11.75
CA ALA A 19 -8.13 4.63 -11.14
C ALA A 19 -7.45 4.83 -9.77
N VAL A 20 -7.41 3.77 -8.94
CA VAL A 20 -6.70 3.78 -7.65
C VAL A 20 -5.19 3.98 -7.85
N ILE A 21 -4.57 3.26 -8.77
CA ILE A 21 -3.14 3.40 -9.09
C ILE A 21 -2.82 4.84 -9.54
N ALA A 22 -3.66 5.42 -10.41
CA ALA A 22 -3.50 6.80 -10.87
C ALA A 22 -3.65 7.81 -9.72
N ALA A 23 -4.57 7.57 -8.78
CA ALA A 23 -4.71 8.42 -7.59
C ALA A 23 -3.47 8.32 -6.68
N LEU A 24 -2.94 7.12 -6.47
CA LEU A 24 -1.73 6.90 -5.67
C LEU A 24 -0.51 7.59 -6.29
N GLU A 25 -0.35 7.52 -7.61
CA GLU A 25 0.72 8.19 -8.36
C GLU A 25 0.63 9.71 -8.28
N ARG A 26 -0.59 10.27 -8.35
CA ARG A 26 -0.79 11.72 -8.28
C ARG A 26 -0.60 12.27 -6.87
N ALA A 27 -0.85 11.48 -5.83
CA ALA A 27 -0.91 11.95 -4.45
C ALA A 27 0.32 12.78 -4.01
N PRO A 28 1.58 12.42 -4.29
CA PRO A 28 2.73 13.22 -3.87
C PRO A 28 2.75 14.63 -4.48
N SER A 29 2.29 14.78 -5.73
CA SER A 29 2.22 16.09 -6.40
C SER A 29 1.20 17.04 -5.76
N VAL A 30 0.25 16.52 -4.98
CA VAL A 30 -0.76 17.31 -4.26
C VAL A 30 -0.32 17.51 -2.81
N VAL A 31 0.09 16.44 -2.13
CA VAL A 31 0.39 16.47 -0.70
C VAL A 31 1.66 17.28 -0.41
N VAL A 32 2.71 17.14 -1.20
CA VAL A 32 3.99 17.83 -0.94
C VAL A 32 3.79 19.36 -0.98
N PRO A 33 3.20 19.97 -2.02
CA PRO A 33 2.92 21.41 -2.01
C PRO A 33 2.04 21.86 -0.83
N LEU A 34 0.97 21.13 -0.52
CA LEU A 34 0.08 21.47 0.61
C LEU A 34 0.83 21.51 1.95
N VAL A 35 1.75 20.57 2.18
CA VAL A 35 2.59 20.58 3.39
C VAL A 35 3.55 21.77 3.38
N ARG A 36 4.08 22.17 2.22
CA ARG A 36 4.99 23.31 2.07
C ARG A 36 4.32 24.66 2.26
N GLU A 37 3.01 24.75 2.02
CA GLU A 37 2.22 25.96 2.26
C GLU A 37 1.95 26.21 3.75
N VAL A 38 2.15 25.22 4.62
CA VAL A 38 1.96 25.38 6.06
C VAL A 38 3.07 26.26 6.64
N PRO A 39 2.74 27.38 7.31
CA PRO A 39 3.74 28.24 7.92
C PRO A 39 4.62 27.50 8.93
N ALA A 40 5.94 27.72 8.87
CA ALA A 40 6.91 27.05 9.76
C ALA A 40 6.55 27.22 11.26
N ALA A 41 6.00 28.38 11.65
CA ALA A 41 5.58 28.67 13.02
C ALA A 41 4.42 27.79 13.52
N THR A 42 3.63 27.19 12.63
CA THR A 42 2.48 26.35 12.98
C THR A 42 2.65 24.89 12.56
N LEU A 43 3.64 24.60 11.72
CA LEU A 43 3.92 23.29 11.13
C LEU A 43 4.02 22.16 12.17
N LYS A 44 4.72 22.40 13.30
CA LYS A 44 4.85 21.44 14.42
C LYS A 44 3.82 21.66 15.54
N ARG A 45 2.92 22.64 15.42
CA ARG A 45 1.93 22.93 16.46
C ARG A 45 0.78 21.94 16.37
N ARG A 46 0.61 21.12 17.41
CA ARG A 46 -0.57 20.27 17.56
C ARG A 46 -1.82 21.14 17.84
N PRO A 47 -2.95 20.94 17.14
CA PRO A 47 -4.17 21.73 17.38
C PRO A 47 -4.87 21.36 18.69
N ALA A 48 -4.65 20.15 19.20
CA ALA A 48 -5.07 19.69 20.52
C ALA A 48 -4.07 18.61 21.02
N PRO A 49 -4.00 18.32 22.34
CA PRO A 49 -3.01 17.39 22.88
C PRO A 49 -3.03 15.98 22.25
N ASN A 50 -4.23 15.52 21.85
CA ASN A 50 -4.47 14.20 21.24
C ASN A 50 -4.57 14.26 19.70
N LYS A 51 -4.10 15.33 19.07
CA LYS A 51 -4.11 15.50 17.61
C LYS A 51 -2.70 15.76 17.12
N TRP A 52 -2.38 15.16 15.99
CA TRP A 52 -1.11 15.42 15.32
C TRP A 52 -1.08 16.79 14.65
N SER A 53 0.11 17.37 14.61
CA SER A 53 0.45 18.53 13.80
C SER A 53 0.54 18.18 12.31
N ALA A 54 0.60 19.19 11.44
CA ALA A 54 0.81 18.97 10.00
C ALA A 54 2.14 18.26 9.71
N HIS A 55 3.19 18.59 10.47
CA HIS A 55 4.49 17.93 10.40
C HIS A 55 4.38 16.42 10.67
N GLU A 56 3.68 16.03 11.75
CA GLU A 56 3.54 14.63 12.12
C GLU A 56 2.77 13.83 11.07
N HIS A 57 1.69 14.39 10.52
CA HIS A 57 0.96 13.76 9.41
C HIS A 57 1.87 13.55 8.19
N ALA A 58 2.69 14.55 7.84
CA ALA A 58 3.60 14.46 6.71
C ALA A 58 4.70 13.40 6.94
N CYS A 59 5.33 13.39 8.12
CA CYS A 59 6.35 12.41 8.48
C CYS A 59 5.77 10.98 8.54
N HIS A 60 4.54 10.83 9.02
CA HIS A 60 3.85 9.54 9.09
C HIS A 60 3.69 8.88 7.72
N LEU A 61 3.49 9.66 6.65
CA LEU A 61 3.38 9.12 5.29
C LEU A 61 4.64 8.32 4.89
N ALA A 62 5.83 8.78 5.28
CA ALA A 62 7.06 8.04 5.02
C ALA A 62 7.13 6.73 5.83
N VAL A 63 6.73 6.78 7.11
CA VAL A 63 6.76 5.61 8.00
C VAL A 63 5.84 4.49 7.49
N VAL A 64 4.61 4.83 7.11
CA VAL A 64 3.63 3.81 6.68
C VAL A 64 3.93 3.21 5.30
N HIS A 65 4.66 3.92 4.44
CA HIS A 65 5.00 3.36 3.12
C HIS A 65 5.85 2.11 3.20
N ARG A 66 6.77 2.04 4.16
CA ARG A 66 7.55 0.81 4.42
C ARG A 66 6.62 -0.38 4.70
N LEU A 67 5.60 -0.17 5.54
CA LEU A 67 4.64 -1.21 5.92
C LEU A 67 3.84 -1.73 4.72
N PHE A 68 3.60 -0.91 3.69
CA PHE A 68 2.89 -1.36 2.50
C PHE A 68 3.69 -2.41 1.72
N PHE A 69 5.01 -2.26 1.63
CA PHE A 69 5.86 -3.26 0.99
C PHE A 69 5.86 -4.57 1.78
N ASP A 70 6.08 -4.49 3.09
CA ASP A 70 6.07 -5.68 3.96
C ASP A 70 4.75 -6.46 3.87
N ARG A 71 3.63 -5.72 3.80
CA ARG A 71 2.29 -6.31 3.67
C ARG A 71 2.05 -6.90 2.29
N LEU A 72 2.48 -6.23 1.22
CA LEU A 72 2.39 -6.78 -0.13
C LEU A 72 3.18 -8.09 -0.23
N ASP A 73 4.38 -8.15 0.34
CA ASP A 73 5.20 -9.36 0.31
C ASP A 73 4.54 -10.50 1.09
N GLN A 74 3.94 -10.22 2.26
CA GLN A 74 3.16 -11.21 3.01
C GLN A 74 1.95 -11.73 2.22
N ILE A 75 1.20 -10.84 1.57
CA ILE A 75 0.01 -11.20 0.76
C ILE A 75 0.41 -12.05 -0.45
N LEU A 76 1.56 -11.78 -1.06
CA LEU A 76 2.04 -12.56 -2.21
C LEU A 76 2.65 -13.90 -1.82
N ALA A 77 3.16 -14.03 -0.59
CA ALA A 77 3.78 -15.25 -0.09
C ALA A 77 2.77 -16.29 0.43
N SER A 78 1.59 -15.86 0.89
CA SER A 78 0.61 -16.75 1.52
C SER A 78 -0.83 -16.40 1.10
N PRO A 79 -1.68 -17.39 0.77
CA PRO A 79 -3.09 -17.15 0.50
C PRO A 79 -3.88 -16.73 1.76
N SER A 80 -3.31 -16.91 2.96
CA SER A 80 -3.91 -16.49 4.24
C SER A 80 -2.85 -15.78 5.09
N PRO A 81 -2.47 -14.53 4.73
CA PRO A 81 -1.43 -13.81 5.42
C PRO A 81 -1.93 -13.31 6.79
N ILE A 82 -1.08 -13.40 7.81
CA ILE A 82 -1.33 -12.77 9.11
C ILE A 82 -0.62 -11.42 9.10
N ILE A 83 -1.40 -10.34 8.93
CA ILE A 83 -0.87 -8.98 8.90
C ILE A 83 -0.84 -8.38 10.30
N THR A 84 0.33 -8.01 10.79
CA THR A 84 0.47 -7.31 12.07
C THR A 84 -0.16 -5.92 12.01
N PRO A 85 -1.05 -5.57 12.95
CA PRO A 85 -1.55 -4.21 13.09
C PRO A 85 -0.42 -3.22 13.37
N TYR A 86 -0.55 -2.00 12.88
CA TYR A 86 0.35 -0.90 13.20
C TYR A 86 -0.47 0.23 13.79
N ASP A 87 -0.11 0.64 15.00
CA ASP A 87 -0.72 1.76 15.71
C ASP A 87 0.37 2.76 16.12
N PRO A 88 0.43 3.94 15.49
CA PRO A 88 1.46 4.93 15.75
C PRO A 88 1.30 5.51 17.18
N GLY A 89 2.39 5.56 17.95
CA GLY A 89 2.39 5.91 19.40
C GLY A 89 2.31 4.69 20.33
N GLN A 90 1.79 3.55 19.83
CA GLN A 90 1.92 2.25 20.51
C GLN A 90 3.10 1.44 19.96
N SER A 91 3.26 1.48 18.64
CA SER A 91 4.30 0.74 17.91
C SER A 91 5.64 1.48 17.89
N ASP A 92 5.62 2.78 18.16
CA ASP A 92 6.74 3.71 18.12
C ASP A 92 6.62 4.73 19.26
N PRO A 93 7.72 5.40 19.69
CA PRO A 93 7.63 6.49 20.64
C PRO A 93 6.68 7.62 20.19
N ASP A 94 5.90 8.15 21.13
CA ASP A 94 4.88 9.19 20.89
C ASP A 94 5.40 10.48 20.22
N ASP A 95 6.68 10.77 20.36
CA ASP A 95 7.33 11.96 19.81
C ASP A 95 8.22 11.67 18.58
N LEU A 96 8.24 10.41 18.10
CA LEU A 96 9.05 9.99 16.96
C LEU A 96 8.79 10.90 15.74
N LEU A 97 7.53 11.05 15.37
CA LEU A 97 7.12 11.82 14.19
C LEU A 97 7.46 13.31 14.29
N LEU A 98 7.52 13.87 15.50
CA LEU A 98 7.92 15.27 15.74
C LEU A 98 9.42 15.50 15.57
N LYS A 99 10.23 14.46 15.80
CA LYS A 99 11.70 14.50 15.73
C LYS A 99 12.23 14.22 14.33
N MET A 100 11.41 13.64 13.45
CA MET A 100 11.82 13.33 12.08
C MET A 100 12.10 14.60 11.28
N ASP A 101 13.04 14.49 10.33
CA ASP A 101 13.29 15.55 9.35
C ASP A 101 12.19 15.55 8.28
N LEU A 102 11.58 16.72 8.05
CA LEU A 102 10.43 16.83 7.16
C LEU A 102 10.83 16.64 5.69
N ASP A 103 11.97 17.21 5.29
CA ASP A 103 12.40 17.20 3.88
C ASP A 103 12.76 15.79 3.45
N ASP A 104 13.51 15.09 4.31
CA ASP A 104 13.82 13.69 4.13
C ASP A 104 12.58 12.80 4.15
N SER A 105 11.58 13.11 4.98
CA SER A 105 10.34 12.35 5.03
C SER A 105 9.51 12.53 3.76
N LEU A 106 9.36 13.76 3.27
CA LEU A 106 8.64 14.05 2.03
C LEU A 106 9.35 13.44 0.82
N ARG A 107 10.69 13.50 0.77
CA ARG A 107 11.49 12.83 -0.25
C ARG A 107 11.27 11.32 -0.24
N LYS A 108 11.39 10.67 0.93
CA LYS A 108 11.13 9.23 1.08
C LYS A 108 9.71 8.86 0.66
N TYR A 109 8.71 9.66 1.03
CA TYR A 109 7.32 9.46 0.62
C TYR A 109 7.16 9.48 -0.91
N VAL A 110 7.76 10.45 -1.60
CA VAL A 110 7.74 10.52 -3.07
C VAL A 110 8.39 9.28 -3.69
N ASP A 111 9.60 8.94 -3.23
CA ASP A 111 10.39 7.81 -3.74
C ASP A 111 9.64 6.48 -3.53
N ASP A 112 9.18 6.23 -2.31
CA ASP A 112 8.48 5.00 -1.95
C ASP A 112 7.10 4.91 -2.61
N ARG A 113 6.39 6.04 -2.81
CA ARG A 113 5.13 6.03 -3.55
C ARG A 113 5.35 5.63 -5.00
N SER A 114 6.38 6.17 -5.65
CA SER A 114 6.74 5.80 -7.03
C SER A 114 7.05 4.31 -7.15
N ARG A 115 7.86 3.78 -6.22
CA ARG A 115 8.19 2.34 -6.14
C ARG A 115 6.96 1.47 -5.93
N LEU A 116 6.05 1.89 -5.05
CA LEU A 116 4.81 1.17 -4.78
C LEU A 116 3.90 1.14 -6.00
N VAL A 117 3.73 2.28 -6.69
CA VAL A 117 2.94 2.38 -7.92
C VAL A 117 3.51 1.45 -9.01
N ALA A 118 4.83 1.48 -9.23
CA ALA A 118 5.49 0.59 -10.18
C ALA A 118 5.24 -0.89 -9.85
N ARG A 119 5.38 -1.27 -8.56
CA ARG A 119 5.16 -2.65 -8.11
C ARG A 119 3.72 -3.11 -8.34
N VAL A 120 2.74 -2.27 -8.02
CA VAL A 120 1.31 -2.61 -8.16
C VAL A 120 0.89 -2.67 -9.63
N ARG A 121 1.44 -1.81 -10.50
CA ARG A 121 1.22 -1.91 -11.96
C ARG A 121 1.67 -3.26 -12.52
N THR A 122 2.89 -3.69 -12.21
CA THR A 122 3.40 -5.00 -12.64
C THR A 122 2.56 -6.16 -12.10
N LEU A 123 2.03 -6.04 -10.88
CA LEU A 123 1.11 -7.04 -10.33
C LEU A 123 -0.23 -7.08 -11.08
N SER A 124 -0.81 -5.92 -11.37
CA SER A 124 -2.08 -5.80 -12.11
C SER A 124 -1.99 -6.41 -13.51
N GLU A 125 -0.90 -6.14 -14.23
CA GLU A 125 -0.67 -6.67 -15.58
C GLU A 125 -0.52 -8.20 -15.59
N ARG A 126 0.20 -8.76 -14.61
CA ARG A 126 0.30 -10.22 -14.47
C ARG A 126 -1.07 -10.84 -14.25
N THR A 127 -1.85 -10.30 -13.33
CA THR A 127 -3.20 -10.81 -13.03
C THR A 127 -4.13 -10.68 -14.24
N SER A 128 -4.04 -9.62 -15.05
CA SER A 128 -4.83 -9.50 -16.27
C SER A 128 -4.49 -10.55 -17.33
N CYS A 129 -3.21 -10.90 -17.50
CA CYS A 129 -2.79 -11.96 -18.43
C CYS A 129 -3.33 -13.35 -18.02
N PHE A 130 -3.42 -13.64 -16.73
CA PHE A 130 -4.04 -14.87 -16.24
C PHE A 130 -5.56 -14.90 -16.48
N ALA A 131 -6.24 -13.76 -16.42
CA ALA A 131 -7.68 -13.68 -16.66
C ALA A 131 -8.08 -13.80 -18.14
N THR A 132 -7.19 -13.42 -19.07
CA THR A 132 -7.46 -13.44 -20.51
C THR A 132 -6.96 -14.69 -21.23
N SER A 133 -6.27 -15.60 -20.54
CA SER A 133 -5.87 -16.90 -21.11
C SER A 133 -6.95 -17.94 -20.79
N PRO A 134 -7.72 -18.47 -21.76
CA PRO A 134 -8.42 -19.71 -21.53
C PRO A 134 -7.34 -20.77 -21.38
N CYS A 135 -7.05 -21.15 -20.14
CA CYS A 135 -6.25 -22.32 -19.84
C CYS A 135 -7.05 -23.53 -20.30
N THR A 136 -7.00 -23.85 -21.59
CA THR A 136 -7.45 -25.13 -22.10
C THR A 136 -6.43 -26.14 -21.61
N ILE A 137 -6.66 -26.69 -20.42
CA ILE A 137 -6.15 -28.01 -20.06
C ILE A 137 -6.88 -28.99 -20.99
N SER A 138 -6.47 -29.03 -22.25
CA SER A 138 -6.83 -30.09 -23.16
C SER A 138 -5.80 -31.19 -22.98
N SER A 139 -6.28 -32.29 -22.40
CA SER A 139 -5.80 -33.66 -22.64
C SER A 139 -4.31 -33.93 -22.44
N MET A 140 -3.93 -34.28 -21.21
CA MET A 140 -2.94 -35.34 -21.01
C MET A 140 -3.54 -36.65 -21.56
N PRO A 141 -2.93 -37.35 -22.52
CA PRO A 141 -3.31 -38.73 -22.79
C PRO A 141 -2.77 -39.60 -21.64
N ILE A 142 -3.70 -40.28 -20.96
CA ILE A 142 -3.39 -41.41 -20.09
C ILE A 142 -2.78 -42.48 -21.00
N ALA A 143 -1.46 -42.62 -20.99
CA ALA A 143 -0.80 -43.75 -21.61
C ALA A 143 -0.93 -44.96 -20.69
N SER A 144 -2.07 -45.64 -20.75
CA SER A 144 -2.20 -47.03 -20.31
C SER A 144 -1.84 -47.95 -21.47
N LYS A 145 -0.69 -48.63 -21.41
CA LYS A 145 -0.51 -49.93 -22.07
C LYS A 145 0.32 -50.84 -21.18
N SER A 146 -0.33 -51.89 -20.70
CA SER A 146 0.29 -53.10 -20.17
C SER A 146 0.78 -54.00 -21.32
N CYS A 147 1.71 -54.90 -20.96
CA CYS A 147 2.11 -56.15 -21.63
C CYS A 147 2.60 -56.09 -23.09
N SER A 148 3.89 -56.39 -23.28
CA SER A 148 4.39 -57.75 -23.59
C SER A 148 5.81 -57.91 -23.07
#